data_AF-A0A1J4YQS8-F1
#
_entry.id   AF-A0A1J4YQS8-F1
#
_cell.length_a   1.000
_cell.length_b   1.000
_cell.length_c   1.000
_cell.angle_alpha   90.00
_cell.angle_beta   90.00
_cell.angle_gamma   90.00
#
_symmetry.space_group_name_H-M   'P 1'
#
loop_
_entity.id
_entity.type
_entity.pdbx_description
1 polymer ?
#
loop_
_entity_poly.entity_id
_entity_poly.type
_entity_poly.pdbx_seq_one_letter_code
_entity_poly.pdbx_strand_id
1 'polypeptide(L)'
;MAKEKKEKEEQPVPVVEKMPLDAGVSRNKLVALAVRWAHELYQNEEYRNIPYSQVLDSALKDILAGKIEIEKIEHLPPVITRKSLTERFRDERRR
;
A
#
# COMPACT_ATOMS: atom_id res chain seq x y z
N MET A 1 2.89 -49.93 -24.69
CA MET A 1 2.31 -49.82 -23.33
C MET A 1 3.46 -49.42 -22.41
N ALA A 2 3.47 -48.38 -21.58
CA ALA A 2 2.47 -47.40 -21.17
C ALA A 2 3.15 -46.01 -21.14
N LYS A 3 2.37 -44.96 -21.44
CA LYS A 3 2.79 -43.56 -21.34
C LYS A 3 2.55 -43.10 -19.90
N GLU A 4 3.61 -42.85 -19.14
CA GLU A 4 3.48 -42.11 -17.89
C GLU A 4 3.35 -40.62 -18.22
N LYS A 5 2.10 -40.14 -18.25
CA LYS A 5 1.79 -38.72 -18.21
C LYS A 5 2.02 -38.25 -16.78
N LYS A 6 3.13 -37.54 -16.57
CA LYS A 6 3.39 -36.80 -15.33
C LYS A 6 2.58 -35.50 -15.41
N GLU A 7 1.43 -35.48 -14.75
CA GLU A 7 0.70 -34.24 -14.47
C GLU A 7 1.65 -33.31 -13.71
N LYS A 8 1.95 -32.17 -14.33
CA LYS A 8 2.64 -31.06 -13.69
C LYS A 8 1.57 -30.37 -12.85
N GLU A 9 1.63 -30.56 -11.54
CA GLU A 9 0.89 -29.71 -10.60
C GLU A 9 1.20 -28.25 -10.92
N GLU A 10 0.22 -27.56 -11.47
CA GLU A 10 0.24 -26.12 -11.67
C GLU A 10 0.16 -25.49 -10.28
N GLN A 11 1.31 -25.26 -9.66
CA GLN A 11 1.40 -24.43 -8.47
C GLN A 11 0.76 -23.08 -8.82
N PRO A 12 -0.15 -22.54 -7.99
CA PRO A 12 -0.72 -21.23 -8.24
C PRO A 12 0.42 -20.21 -8.21
N VAL A 13 0.82 -19.77 -9.40
CA VAL A 13 1.80 -18.71 -9.61
C VAL A 13 1.37 -17.53 -8.72
N PRO A 14 2.24 -17.00 -7.84
CA PRO A 14 1.86 -15.90 -6.97
C PRO A 14 1.36 -14.75 -7.87
N VAL A 15 0.09 -14.39 -7.67
CA VAL A 15 -0.68 -13.37 -8.42
C VAL A 15 0.02 -11.99 -8.45
N VAL A 16 1.12 -11.83 -7.72
CA VAL A 16 1.94 -10.63 -7.61
C VAL A 16 2.75 -10.34 -8.89
N GLU A 17 3.15 -11.36 -9.67
CA GLU A 17 4.03 -11.13 -10.83
C GLU A 17 3.29 -10.60 -12.08
N LYS A 18 1.95 -10.64 -12.11
CA LYS A 18 1.14 -10.26 -13.29
C LYS A 18 0.54 -8.85 -13.25
N MET A 19 0.89 -8.01 -12.28
CA MET A 19 0.26 -6.68 -12.16
C MET A 19 1.28 -5.54 -12.13
N PRO A 20 1.76 -5.13 -13.32
CA PRO A 20 1.90 -3.71 -13.59
C PRO A 20 1.67 -3.39 -15.08
N LEU A 21 0.42 -3.32 -15.56
CA LEU A 21 0.18 -2.85 -16.94
C LEU A 21 -0.95 -1.82 -17.10
N ASP A 22 -1.93 -1.72 -16.19
CA ASP A 22 -3.06 -0.78 -16.37
C ASP A 22 -3.03 0.49 -15.51
N ALA A 23 -2.17 0.58 -14.49
CA ALA A 23 -2.19 1.72 -13.58
C ALA A 23 -1.57 3.01 -14.17
N GLY A 24 -0.93 2.96 -15.35
CA GLY A 24 -0.28 4.12 -15.98
C GLY A 24 0.86 4.75 -15.17
N VAL A 25 1.29 4.11 -14.07
CA VAL A 25 2.21 4.67 -13.07
C VAL A 25 3.42 3.77 -12.89
N SER A 26 4.60 4.38 -12.78
CA SER A 26 5.86 3.66 -12.58
C SER A 26 5.86 2.87 -11.28
N ARG A 27 6.55 1.73 -11.24
CA ARG A 27 6.64 0.87 -10.05
C ARG A 27 7.05 1.65 -8.79
N ASN A 28 8.00 2.56 -8.91
CA ASN A 28 8.47 3.38 -7.79
C ASN A 28 7.39 4.33 -7.27
N LYS A 29 6.63 4.95 -8.19
CA LYS A 29 5.52 5.83 -7.82
C LYS A 29 4.37 5.03 -7.21
N LEU A 30 4.09 3.82 -7.69
CA LEU A 30 3.10 2.92 -7.09
C LEU A 30 3.45 2.58 -5.63
N VAL A 31 4.72 2.24 -5.35
CA VAL A 31 5.17 1.97 -3.98
C VAL A 31 4.99 3.21 -3.09
N ALA A 32 5.35 4.40 -3.57
CA ALA A 32 5.17 5.63 -2.82
C ALA A 32 3.68 5.92 -2.49
N LEU A 33 2.79 5.72 -3.48
CA LEU A 33 1.35 5.87 -3.31
C LEU A 33 0.78 4.85 -2.33
N ALA A 34 1.21 3.58 -2.42
CA ALA A 34 0.78 2.52 -1.52
C ALA A 34 1.21 2.81 -0.08
N VAL A 35 2.43 3.31 0.15
CA VAL A 35 2.89 3.72 1.48
C VAL A 35 2.05 4.88 2.02
N ARG A 36 1.73 5.87 1.17
CA ARG A 36 0.89 7.00 1.59
C ARG A 36 -0.53 6.56 1.94
N TRP A 37 -1.13 5.70 1.13
CA TRP A 37 -2.46 5.18 1.37
C TRP A 37 -2.51 4.26 2.59
N ALA A 38 -1.50 3.40 2.79
CA ALA A 38 -1.39 2.57 3.98
C ALA A 38 -1.27 3.40 5.26
N HIS A 39 -0.56 4.54 5.20
CA HIS A 39 -0.50 5.47 6.33
C HIS A 39 -1.86 6.05 6.68
N GLU A 40 -2.69 6.39 5.68
CA GLU A 40 -4.05 6.87 5.89
C GLU A 40 -4.93 5.78 6.50
N LEU A 41 -4.89 4.57 5.94
CA LEU A 41 -5.59 3.41 6.48
C LEU A 41 -5.20 3.14 7.94
N TYR A 42 -3.92 3.25 8.28
CA TYR A 42 -3.41 3.00 9.62
C TYR A 42 -3.86 4.04 10.66
N GLN A 43 -4.35 5.21 10.24
CA GLN A 43 -5.00 6.16 11.15
C GLN A 43 -6.43 5.72 11.51
N ASN A 44 -7.08 4.92 10.66
CA ASN A 44 -8.40 4.36 10.95
C ASN A 44 -8.28 3.28 12.02
N GLU A 45 -9.22 3.30 12.98
CA GLU A 45 -9.20 2.37 14.12
C GLU A 45 -9.28 0.91 13.69
N GLU A 46 -9.91 0.63 12.54
CA GLU A 46 -10.05 -0.70 11.94
C GLU A 46 -8.70 -1.35 11.59
N TYR A 47 -7.71 -0.55 11.18
CA TYR A 47 -6.41 -1.05 10.71
C TYR A 47 -5.32 -0.93 11.77
N ARG A 48 -5.61 -0.32 12.92
CA ARG A 48 -4.63 0.01 13.97
C ARG A 48 -4.02 -1.21 14.65
N ASN A 49 -4.74 -2.34 14.64
CA ASN A 49 -4.31 -3.61 15.24
C ASN A 49 -3.70 -4.57 14.21
N ILE A 50 -3.67 -4.18 12.93
CA ILE A 50 -3.16 -5.00 11.84
C ILE A 50 -1.68 -4.65 11.64
N PRO A 51 -0.79 -5.63 11.41
CA PRO A 51 0.59 -5.35 11.06
C PRO A 51 0.69 -4.43 9.84
N TYR A 52 1.52 -3.39 9.92
CA TYR A 52 1.63 -2.38 8.86
C TYR A 52 1.98 -2.97 7.49
N SER A 53 2.71 -4.09 7.45
CA SER A 53 2.97 -4.84 6.21
C SER A 53 1.69 -5.33 5.53
N GLN A 54 0.71 -5.83 6.30
CA GLN A 54 -0.58 -6.28 5.76
C GLN A 54 -1.47 -5.08 5.34
N VAL A 55 -1.31 -3.94 6.01
CA VAL A 55 -1.97 -2.69 5.61
C VAL A 55 -1.39 -2.17 4.29
N LEU A 56 -0.07 -2.28 4.10
CA LEU A 56 0.59 -1.99 2.82
C LEU A 56 0.10 -2.89 1.70
N ASP A 57 -0.03 -4.20 1.94
CA ASP A 57 -0.56 -5.14 0.95
C ASP A 57 -2.02 -4.80 0.58
N SER A 58 -2.83 -4.41 1.56
CA SER A 58 -4.21 -3.97 1.33
C SER A 58 -4.26 -2.68 0.53
N ALA A 59 -3.43 -1.70 0.89
CA ALA A 59 -3.33 -0.43 0.18
C ALA A 59 -2.91 -0.62 -1.28
N LEU A 60 -1.93 -1.49 -1.55
CA LEU A 60 -1.49 -1.82 -2.89
C LEU A 60 -2.62 -2.46 -3.71
N LYS A 61 -3.37 -3.39 -3.10
CA LYS A 61 -4.54 -4.01 -3.74
C LYS A 61 -5.63 -3.01 -4.07
N ASP A 62 -5.91 -2.05 -3.19
CA ASP A 62 -6.94 -1.04 -3.43
C ASP A 62 -6.59 -0.13 -4.61
N ILE A 63 -5.32 0.26 -4.73
CA ILE A 63 -4.82 1.06 -5.86
C ILE A 63 -4.91 0.25 -7.16
N LEU A 64 -4.44 -1.00 -7.15
CA LEU A 64 -4.45 -1.86 -8.33
C LEU A 64 -5.86 -2.27 -8.76
N ALA A 65 -6.79 -2.37 -7.82
CA ALA A 65 -8.20 -2.64 -8.09
C ALA A 65 -9.00 -1.38 -8.50
N GLY A 66 -8.36 -0.20 -8.52
CA GLY A 66 -9.03 1.06 -8.85
C GLY A 66 -10.08 1.50 -7.84
N LYS A 67 -10.08 0.95 -6.61
CA LYS A 67 -11.00 1.37 -5.54
C LYS A 67 -10.69 2.78 -5.04
N ILE A 68 -9.44 3.20 -5.20
CA ILE A 68 -8.96 4.53 -4.85
C ILE A 68 -8.27 5.15 -6.06
N GLU A 69 -8.64 6.39 -6.37
CA GLU A 69 -8.00 7.16 -7.43
C GLU A 69 -6.65 7.70 -6.96
N ILE A 70 -5.67 7.70 -7.86
CA ILE A 70 -4.30 8.15 -7.56
C ILE A 70 -4.29 9.63 -7.13
N GLU A 71 -5.09 10.46 -7.78
CA GLU A 71 -5.24 11.88 -7.44
C GLU A 71 -5.71 12.09 -5.99
N LYS A 72 -6.63 11.24 -5.50
CA LYS A 72 -7.09 11.31 -4.11
C LYS A 72 -5.96 11.05 -3.13
N ILE A 73 -5.08 10.10 -3.44
CA ILE A 73 -3.91 9.77 -2.60
C ILE A 73 -2.90 10.92 -2.60
N GLU A 74 -2.66 11.54 -3.77
CA GLU A 74 -1.73 12.67 -3.90
C GLU A 74 -2.22 13.92 -3.15
N HIS A 75 -3.53 14.12 -3.04
CA HIS A 75 -4.14 15.23 -2.31
C HIS A 75 -4.34 14.98 -0.80
N LEU A 76 -3.94 13.81 -0.28
CA LEU A 76 -4.03 13.54 1.15
C LEU A 76 -3.20 14.54 1.96
N PRO A 77 -3.66 14.94 3.16
CA PRO A 77 -2.89 15.81 4.04
C PRO A 77 -1.53 15.19 4.37
N PRO A 78 -0.49 16.02 4.59
CA PRO A 78 0.84 15.52 4.95
C PRO A 78 0.77 14.65 6.21
N VAL A 79 1.51 13.54 6.20
CA VAL A 79 1.55 12.62 7.34
C VAL A 79 2.08 13.36 8.57
N ILE A 80 1.20 13.65 9.52
CA ILE A 80 1.57 14.26 10.80
C ILE A 80 2.06 13.12 11.70
N THR A 81 3.38 12.99 11.82
CA THR A 81 3.97 12.06 12.80
C THR A 81 3.86 12.65 14.20
N ARG A 82 3.71 11.82 15.24
CA ARG A 82 3.67 12.30 16.63
C ARG A 82 4.88 13.16 17.01
N LYS A 83 6.04 12.93 16.39
CA LYS A 83 7.24 13.78 16.58
C LYS A 83 7.02 15.23 16.12
N SER A 84 6.37 15.45 14.99
CA SER A 84 6.16 16.80 14.45
C SER A 84 5.15 17.63 15.25
N LEU A 85 4.22 16.98 15.97
CA LEU A 85 3.34 17.66 16.93
C LEU A 85 4.14 18.23 18.12
N THR A 86 5.01 17.44 18.72
CA THR A 86 5.89 17.90 19.81
C THR A 86 6.85 19.02 19.40
N GLU A 87 7.33 19.04 18.15
CA GLU A 87 8.15 20.14 17.64
C GLU A 87 7.35 21.42 17.43
N ARG A 88 6.13 21.34 16.87
CA ARG A 88 5.23 22.50 16.73
C ARG A 88 4.93 23.16 18.09
N PHE A 89 4.60 22.36 19.11
CA PHE A 89 4.37 22.88 20.45
C PHE A 89 5.63 23.39 21.15
N ARG A 90 6.82 22.93 20.74
CA ARG A 90 8.10 23.41 21.27
C ARG A 90 8.46 24.79 20.70
N ASP A 91 8.19 25.03 19.41
CA ASP A 91 8.42 26.34 18.79
C ASP A 91 7.40 27.40 19.23
N GLU A 92 6.15 27.01 19.49
CA GLU A 92 5.13 27.92 20.04
C GLU A 92 5.47 28.44 21.44
N ARG A 93 6.17 27.65 22.27
CA ARG A 93 6.62 28.07 23.61
C ARG A 93 7.89 28.92 23.61
N ARG A 94 8.52 29.14 22.45
CA ARG A 94 9.75 29.94 22.29
C ARG A 94 9.52 31.33 21.69
N ARG A 95 8.27 31.68 21.35
CA ARG A 95 7.87 33.04 20.97
C ARG A 95 7.24 33.76 22.16
#